data_AF-D9Q2A8-F1
#
_entry.id   AF-D9Q2A8-F1
#
_cell.length_a   1.000
_cell.length_b   1.000
_cell.length_c   1.000
_cell.angle_alpha   90.00
_cell.angle_beta   90.00
_cell.angle_gamma   90.00
#
_symmetry.space_group_name_H-M   'P 1'
#
loop_
_entity.id
_entity.type
_entity.pdbx_description
1 polymer ?
#
loop_
_entity_poly.entity_id
_entity_poly.type
_entity_poly.pdbx_seq_one_letter_code
_entity_poly.pdbx_strand_id
1 'polypeptide(L)'
;MMSCRCHGKEGLELILCLAPPPGDHEVSIDIGKGREVIINSTGIYVRAIVSDDYLPFIRTTSLAVSEITLKKFGLKYEDLLCKTVRGLLEASNHGSETAAALVKECNDMITSILSNCGEGD
;
A
#
# COMPACT_ATOMS: atom_id res chain seq x y z
N MET A 1 -3.18 10.34 -25.48
CA MET A 1 -2.80 10.17 -24.05
C MET A 1 -3.90 9.32 -23.41
N MET A 2 -3.59 8.09 -23.01
CA MET A 2 -4.54 7.32 -22.21
C MET A 2 -4.61 7.98 -20.83
N SER A 3 -5.81 8.39 -20.43
CA SER A 3 -6.07 8.86 -19.07
C SER A 3 -5.83 7.69 -18.11
N CYS A 4 -5.01 7.89 -17.10
CA CYS A 4 -4.81 6.95 -15.99
C CYS A 4 -6.16 6.39 -15.49
N ARG A 5 -6.29 5.06 -15.36
CA ARG A 5 -7.52 4.41 -14.83
C ARG A 5 -7.91 4.83 -13.41
N CYS A 6 -6.99 5.44 -12.66
CA CYS A 6 -7.24 5.95 -11.31
C CYS A 6 -7.69 7.42 -11.30
N HIS A 7 -7.82 8.05 -12.47
CA HIS A 7 -8.28 9.43 -12.57
C HIS A 7 -9.72 9.57 -12.08
N GLY A 8 -9.98 10.58 -11.24
CA GLY A 8 -11.28 10.82 -10.62
C GLY A 8 -11.57 9.97 -9.37
N LYS A 9 -10.65 9.09 -8.95
CA LYS A 9 -10.74 8.42 -7.65
C LYS A 9 -10.17 9.29 -6.55
N GLU A 10 -10.78 9.20 -5.37
CA GLU A 10 -10.39 9.96 -4.18
C GLU A 10 -10.37 9.05 -2.95
N GLY A 11 -9.71 9.52 -1.89
CA GLY A 11 -9.65 8.77 -0.63
C GLY A 11 -9.11 7.35 -0.83
N LEU A 12 -9.62 6.40 -0.04
CA LEU A 12 -9.15 5.02 -0.09
C LEU A 12 -9.25 4.36 -1.48
N GLU A 13 -10.19 4.81 -2.33
CA GLU A 13 -10.31 4.27 -3.68
C GLU A 13 -9.11 4.59 -4.56
N LEU A 14 -8.52 5.79 -4.39
CA LEU A 14 -7.30 6.17 -5.09
C LEU A 14 -6.11 5.34 -4.60
N ILE A 15 -6.00 5.18 -3.28
CA ILE A 15 -4.96 4.33 -2.66
C ILE A 15 -5.04 2.91 -3.22
N LEU A 16 -6.21 2.29 -3.18
CA LEU A 16 -6.39 0.92 -3.68
C LEU A 16 -6.13 0.81 -5.18
N CYS A 17 -6.46 1.83 -5.96
CA CYS A 17 -6.21 1.83 -7.39
C CYS A 17 -4.72 1.93 -7.74
N LEU A 18 -3.96 2.69 -6.96
CA LEU A 18 -2.51 2.85 -7.11
C LEU A 18 -1.71 1.83 -6.29
N ALA A 19 -2.37 0.91 -5.60
CA ALA A 19 -1.70 -0.10 -4.82
C ALA A 19 -1.08 -1.19 -5.71
N PRO A 20 0.09 -1.72 -5.32
CA PRO A 20 0.68 -2.85 -6.04
C PRO A 20 -0.24 -4.07 -5.99
N PRO A 21 -0.12 -4.99 -6.96
CA PRO A 21 -0.85 -6.25 -6.91
C PRO A 21 -0.48 -7.06 -5.66
N PRO A 22 -1.38 -7.90 -5.13
CA PRO A 22 -1.06 -8.80 -4.03
C PRO A 22 0.07 -9.76 -4.43
N GLY A 23 0.98 -10.09 -3.51
CA GLY A 23 2.10 -10.98 -3.77
C GLY A 23 3.41 -10.45 -3.18
N ASP A 24 4.48 -10.47 -3.99
CA ASP A 24 5.85 -10.25 -3.49
C ASP A 24 6.16 -8.81 -3.08
N HIS A 25 5.37 -7.82 -3.53
CA HIS A 25 5.62 -6.40 -3.31
C HIS A 25 4.41 -5.69 -2.74
N GLU A 26 3.96 -6.14 -1.57
CA GLU A 26 2.91 -5.46 -0.80
C GLU A 26 3.47 -4.27 -0.02
N VAL A 27 2.65 -3.23 0.13
CA VAL A 27 3.02 -2.09 0.98
C VAL A 27 2.74 -2.47 2.42
N SER A 28 3.76 -2.50 3.26
CA SER A 28 3.63 -2.76 4.70
C SER A 28 3.96 -1.53 5.54
N ILE A 29 3.15 -1.27 6.56
CA ILE A 29 3.30 -0.16 7.50
C ILE A 29 3.23 -0.70 8.92
N ASP A 30 4.33 -0.64 9.66
CA ASP A 30 4.35 -1.05 11.08
C ASP A 30 3.43 -0.14 11.92
N ILE A 31 2.49 -0.76 12.64
CA ILE A 31 1.58 -0.10 13.59
C ILE A 31 1.83 -0.57 15.05
N GLY A 32 2.97 -1.22 15.28
CA GLY A 32 3.47 -1.65 16.57
C GLY A 32 2.82 -2.93 17.12
N LYS A 33 3.53 -3.55 18.07
CA LYS A 33 3.15 -4.82 18.73
C LYS A 33 3.09 -6.00 17.75
N GLY A 34 4.02 -6.08 16.80
CA GLY A 34 4.05 -7.14 15.80
C GLY A 34 2.86 -7.10 14.85
N ARG A 35 2.36 -5.90 14.52
CA ARG A 35 1.23 -5.72 13.60
C ARG A 35 1.60 -4.73 12.53
N GLU A 36 1.17 -5.03 11.33
CA GLU A 36 1.42 -4.22 10.14
C GLU A 36 0.10 -3.95 9.42
N VAL A 37 -0.03 -2.77 8.82
CA VAL A 37 -1.06 -2.49 7.83
C VAL A 37 -0.49 -2.83 6.45
N ILE A 38 -1.17 -3.74 5.75
CA ILE A 38 -0.84 -4.18 4.41
C ILE A 38 -1.81 -3.51 3.43
N ILE A 39 -1.27 -2.89 2.38
CA ILE A 39 -2.05 -2.25 1.31
C ILE A 39 -1.69 -2.93 -0.02
N ASN A 40 -2.70 -3.43 -0.72
CA ASN A 40 -2.57 -3.95 -2.07
C ASN A 40 -3.86 -3.62 -2.88
N SER A 41 -3.87 -3.99 -4.15
CA SER A 41 -5.00 -3.69 -5.05
C SER A 41 -6.32 -4.39 -4.67
N THR A 42 -6.31 -5.36 -3.75
CA THR A 42 -7.52 -6.05 -3.27
C THR A 42 -8.10 -5.45 -1.99
N GLY A 43 -7.31 -4.68 -1.24
CA GLY A 43 -7.79 -4.09 0.01
C GLY A 43 -6.69 -3.59 0.94
N ILE A 44 -7.12 -3.16 2.12
CA ILE A 44 -6.26 -2.80 3.24
C ILE A 44 -6.52 -3.78 4.38
N TYR A 45 -5.45 -4.35 4.90
CA TYR A 45 -5.51 -5.42 5.90
C TYR A 45 -4.62 -5.07 7.09
N VAL A 46 -4.98 -5.53 8.28
CA VAL A 46 -4.04 -5.63 9.39
C VAL A 46 -3.50 -7.05 9.43
N ARG A 47 -2.19 -7.19 9.26
CA ARG A 47 -1.44 -8.43 9.46
C ARG A 47 -0.86 -8.43 10.87
N ALA A 48 -1.29 -9.37 11.70
CA ALA A 48 -0.61 -9.64 12.97
C ALA A 48 0.41 -10.77 12.77
N ILE A 49 1.64 -10.53 13.20
CA ILE A 49 2.72 -11.51 13.26
C ILE A 49 2.81 -11.97 14.71
N VAL A 50 2.34 -13.19 14.97
CA VAL A 50 2.50 -13.81 16.28
C VAL A 50 3.68 -14.78 16.18
N SER A 51 4.77 -14.44 16.86
CA SER A 51 5.84 -15.39 17.18
C SER A 51 5.50 -16.00 18.53
N ASP A 52 5.22 -17.30 18.52
CA ASP A 52 5.00 -18.09 19.72
C ASP A 52 6.26 -18.92 19.97
N ASP A 53 6.89 -18.75 21.13
CA ASP A 53 8.13 -19.45 21.49
C ASP A 53 7.97 -20.99 21.52
N TYR A 54 6.72 -21.48 21.53
CA TYR A 54 6.39 -22.90 21.54
C TYR A 54 6.03 -23.48 20.16
N LEU A 55 5.90 -22.65 19.12
CA LEU A 55 5.60 -23.10 17.76
C LEU A 55 6.75 -22.74 16.82
N PRO A 56 7.31 -23.70 16.06
CA PRO A 56 8.41 -23.44 15.14
C PRO A 56 7.97 -22.70 13.86
N PHE A 57 6.81 -22.05 13.86
CA PHE A 57 6.26 -21.35 12.69
C PHE A 57 5.54 -20.06 13.07
N ILE A 58 5.71 -19.05 12.23
CA ILE A 58 5.05 -17.75 12.36
C ILE A 58 3.59 -17.88 11.91
N ARG A 59 2.65 -17.39 12.72
CA ARG A 59 1.25 -17.26 12.31
C ARG A 59 0.99 -15.83 11.86
N THR A 60 0.56 -15.68 10.61
CA THR A 60 0.04 -14.43 10.08
C THR A 60 -1.48 -14.49 10.01
N THR A 61 -2.16 -13.44 10.46
CA THR A 61 -3.60 -13.29 10.28
C THR A 61 -3.86 -11.93 9.65
N SER A 62 -4.54 -11.92 8.51
CA SER A 62 -4.93 -10.71 7.79
C SER A 62 -6.41 -10.43 8.00
N LEU A 63 -6.74 -9.27 8.54
CA LEU A 63 -8.12 -8.80 8.70
C LEU A 63 -8.35 -7.57 7.84
N ALA A 64 -9.34 -7.59 6.96
CA ALA A 64 -9.74 -6.41 6.20
C ALA A 64 -10.19 -5.31 7.16
N VAL A 65 -9.71 -4.09 6.95
CA VAL A 65 -10.02 -2.95 7.84
C VAL A 65 -10.66 -1.80 7.09
N SER A 66 -11.58 -1.12 7.76
CA SER A 66 -12.22 0.09 7.26
C SER A 66 -11.39 1.33 7.54
N GLU A 67 -11.74 2.43 6.87
CA GLU A 67 -11.11 3.75 7.08
C GLU A 67 -11.13 4.21 8.54
N ILE A 68 -12.22 3.91 9.26
CA ILE A 68 -12.38 4.25 10.68
C ILE A 68 -11.29 3.57 11.52
N THR A 69 -10.92 2.34 11.18
CA THR A 69 -9.89 1.59 11.88
C THR A 69 -8.50 2.14 11.57
N LEU A 70 -8.22 2.56 10.33
CA LEU A 70 -6.96 3.21 9.96
C LEU A 70 -6.74 4.52 10.74
N LYS A 71 -7.79 5.33 10.87
CA LYS A 71 -7.77 6.56 11.69
C LYS A 71 -7.47 6.26 13.16
N LYS A 72 -7.97 5.15 13.72
CA LYS A 72 -7.66 4.73 15.10
C LYS A 72 -6.19 4.33 15.29
N PHE A 73 -5.50 3.91 14.24
CA PHE A 73 -4.06 3.66 14.27
C PHE A 73 -3.22 4.93 14.08
N GLY A 74 -3.86 6.10 13.89
CA GLY A 74 -3.17 7.35 13.65
C GLY A 74 -2.58 7.48 12.24
N LEU A 75 -2.96 6.58 11.32
CA LEU A 75 -2.51 6.62 9.92
C LEU A 75 -3.32 7.67 9.16
N LYS A 76 -2.61 8.66 8.61
CA LYS A 76 -3.22 9.70 7.76
C LYS A 76 -3.33 9.21 6.33
N TYR A 77 -4.32 9.77 5.62
CA TYR A 77 -4.57 9.44 4.24
C TYR A 77 -3.37 9.77 3.33
N GLU A 78 -2.74 10.92 3.55
CA GLU A 78 -1.56 11.35 2.77
C GLU A 78 -0.39 10.37 2.94
N ASP A 79 -0.12 9.94 4.18
CA ASP A 79 0.96 9.00 4.49
C ASP A 79 0.72 7.64 3.82
N LEU A 80 -0.53 7.16 3.86
CA LEU A 80 -0.92 5.92 3.19
C LEU A 80 -0.71 6.05 1.67
N LEU A 81 -1.20 7.12 1.05
CA LEU A 81 -1.05 7.36 -0.38
C LEU A 81 0.41 7.43 -0.80
N CYS A 82 1.25 8.13 -0.05
CA CYS A 82 2.67 8.23 -0.31
C CYS A 82 3.37 6.87 -0.23
N LYS A 83 3.13 6.10 0.83
CA LYS A 83 3.71 4.75 0.97
C LYS A 83 3.20 3.82 -0.13
N THR A 84 1.94 3.92 -0.52
CA THR A 84 1.37 3.11 -1.59
C THR A 84 2.03 3.40 -2.93
N VAL A 85 2.19 4.66 -3.31
CA VAL A 85 2.84 5.02 -4.58
C VAL A 85 4.32 4.61 -4.59
N ARG A 86 5.02 4.74 -3.45
CA ARG A 86 6.40 4.25 -3.34
C ARG A 86 6.48 2.73 -3.49
N GLY A 87 5.62 1.98 -2.80
CA GLY A 87 5.58 0.53 -2.95
C GLY A 87 5.18 0.07 -4.35
N LEU A 88 4.33 0.83 -5.06
CA LEU A 88 4.04 0.57 -6.47
C LEU A 88 5.30 0.74 -7.35
N LEU A 89 6.10 1.78 -7.12
CA LEU A 89 7.35 1.99 -7.84
C LEU A 89 8.38 0.90 -7.51
N GLU A 90 8.50 0.50 -6.25
CA GLU A 90 9.35 -0.62 -5.83
C GLU A 90 8.91 -1.91 -6.54
N ALA A 91 7.63 -2.25 -6.51
CA ALA A 91 7.08 -3.41 -7.22
C ALA A 91 7.41 -3.39 -8.72
N SER A 92 7.28 -2.22 -9.35
CA SER A 92 7.65 -2.01 -10.75
C SER A 92 9.14 -2.26 -11.00
N ASN A 93 10.02 -1.76 -10.11
CA ASN A 93 11.47 -1.92 -10.22
C ASN A 93 11.93 -3.36 -9.94
N HIS A 94 11.16 -4.12 -9.16
CA HIS A 94 11.47 -5.50 -8.79
C HIS A 94 10.73 -6.55 -9.63
N GLY A 95 10.29 -6.19 -10.84
CA GLY A 95 9.86 -7.15 -11.88
C GLY A 95 8.36 -7.41 -11.97
N SER A 96 7.51 -6.65 -11.26
CA SER A 96 6.07 -6.75 -11.45
C SER A 96 5.63 -6.04 -12.73
N GLU A 97 5.34 -6.81 -13.79
CA GLU A 97 4.84 -6.29 -15.07
C GLU A 97 3.54 -5.49 -14.90
N THR A 98 2.67 -5.93 -13.99
CA THR A 98 1.39 -5.25 -13.70
C THR A 98 1.63 -3.89 -13.04
N ALA A 99 2.57 -3.81 -12.09
CA ALA A 99 2.94 -2.55 -11.46
C ALA A 99 3.60 -1.61 -12.47
N ALA A 100 4.54 -2.11 -13.30
CA ALA A 100 5.21 -1.33 -14.33
C ALA A 100 4.22 -0.75 -15.36
N ALA A 101 3.22 -1.54 -15.77
CA ALA A 101 2.16 -1.07 -16.65
C ALA A 101 1.34 0.06 -15.99
N LEU A 102 0.98 -0.09 -14.71
CA LEU A 102 0.24 0.92 -13.96
C LEU A 102 1.05 2.21 -13.76
N VAL A 103 2.34 2.10 -13.44
CA VAL A 103 3.25 3.26 -13.32
C VAL A 103 3.34 4.02 -14.63
N LYS A 104 3.51 3.30 -15.75
CA LYS A 104 3.57 3.90 -17.08
C LYS A 104 2.26 4.61 -17.46
N GLU A 105 1.13 4.02 -17.11
CA GLU A 105 -0.21 4.55 -17.39
C GLU A 105 -0.53 5.80 -16.54
N CYS A 106 -0.08 5.81 -15.28
CA CYS A 106 -0.42 6.82 -14.28
C CYS A 106 0.77 7.73 -13.90
N ASN A 107 1.80 7.82 -14.74
CA ASN A 107 3.07 8.48 -14.43
C ASN A 107 2.91 9.93 -13.96
N ASP A 108 2.09 10.73 -14.65
CA ASP A 108 1.90 12.15 -14.30
C ASP A 108 1.22 12.32 -12.93
N MET A 109 0.26 11.45 -12.62
CA MET A 109 -0.42 11.42 -11.32
C MET A 109 0.54 10.98 -10.21
N ILE A 110 1.31 9.92 -10.44
CA ILE A 110 2.32 9.41 -9.51
C ILE A 110 3.36 10.50 -9.19
N THR A 111 3.85 11.18 -10.22
CA THR A 111 4.83 12.28 -10.07
C THR A 111 4.25 13.43 -9.25
N SER A 112 3.00 13.80 -9.50
CA SER A 112 2.29 14.84 -8.75
C SER A 112 2.03 14.46 -7.29
N ILE A 113 1.73 13.19 -7.00
CA ILE A 113 1.58 12.71 -5.63
C ILE A 113 2.94 12.75 -4.92
N LEU A 114 3.98 12.23 -5.55
CA LEU A 114 5.32 12.16 -4.96
C LEU A 114 5.93 13.54 -4.67
N SER A 115 5.62 14.57 -5.44
CA SER A 115 6.10 15.93 -5.13
C SER A 115 5.51 16.49 -3.83
N ASN A 116 4.36 15.97 -3.38
CA ASN A 116 3.73 16.32 -2.11
C ASN A 116 4.12 15.36 -0.98
N CYS A 117 4.63 14.17 -1.33
CA CYS A 117 5.25 13.24 -0.40
C CYS A 117 6.67 13.74 -0.11
N GLY A 118 6.85 14.48 0.98
CA GLY A 118 8.20 14.92 1.40
C GLY A 118 9.22 13.77 1.33
N GLU A 119 10.50 14.09 1.10
CA GLU A 119 11.59 13.10 1.18
C GLU A 119 11.47 12.39 2.53
N GLY A 120 11.05 11.13 2.50
CA GLY A 120 10.70 10.38 3.70
C GLY A 120 11.40 9.05 3.63
N ASP A 121 12.38 8.88 4.50
CA ASP A 121 13.06 7.61 4.81
C ASP A 121 12.09 6.47 5.14
#